data_AF-A0A1Y0K3G1-F1
#
_entry.id   AF-A0A1Y0K3G1-F1
#
_cell.length_a   1.000
_cell.length_b   1.000
_cell.length_c   1.000
_cell.angle_alpha   90.00
_cell.angle_beta   90.00
_cell.angle_gamma   90.00
#
_symmetry.space_group_name_H-M   'P 1'
#
loop_
_entity.id
_entity.type
_entity.pdbx_description
1 polymer ?
#
loop_
_entity_poly.entity_id
_entity_poly.type
_entity_poly.pdbx_seq_one_letter_code
_entity_poly.pdbx_strand_id
1 'polypeptide(L)'
;DLGEELHQRYPGLLNRTEFPLENENYARTMFKALPKVRNWITFNEPLCSAIPGYGSGTFAPGPPLTSERRLVGHNILVAHGRAVKAYRVQFKDLNDGQIGIVVNGDKT
;
A
#
# COMPACT_ATOMS: atom_id res chain seq x y z
N ASP A 1 5.44 -3.86 -7.23
CA ASP A 1 5.20 -5.28 -7.50
C ASP A 1 3.76 -5.69 -7.21
N LEU A 2 2.79 -4.83 -7.55
CA LEU A 2 1.38 -5.19 -7.45
C LEU A 2 1.11 -6.39 -8.37
N GLY A 3 0.38 -7.39 -7.89
CA GLY A 3 0.06 -8.57 -8.67
C GLY A 3 -0.67 -8.19 -9.96
N GLU A 4 -0.16 -8.64 -11.11
CA GLU A 4 -0.71 -8.32 -12.43
C GLU A 4 -2.20 -8.70 -12.55
N GLU A 5 -2.62 -9.80 -11.93
CA GLU A 5 -4.03 -10.21 -11.86
C GLU A 5 -4.94 -9.11 -11.27
N LEU A 6 -4.44 -8.34 -10.29
CA LEU A 6 -5.23 -7.26 -9.69
C LEU A 6 -5.43 -6.10 -10.64
N HIS A 7 -4.47 -5.82 -11.53
CA HIS A 7 -4.60 -4.84 -12.60
C HIS A 7 -5.56 -5.29 -13.72
N GLN A 8 -5.73 -6.60 -13.89
CA GLN A 8 -6.65 -7.18 -14.87
C GLN A 8 -8.09 -7.29 -14.33
N ARG A 9 -8.26 -7.62 -13.05
CA ARG A 9 -9.57 -7.76 -12.38
C ARG A 9 -10.24 -6.42 -12.09
N TYR A 10 -9.45 -5.42 -11.71
CA TYR A 10 -9.88 -4.04 -11.49
C TYR A 10 -8.71 -3.10 -11.83
N PRO A 11 -8.86 -1.77 -11.89
CA PRO A 11 -7.75 -0.91 -12.33
C PRO A 11 -6.63 -0.73 -11.27
N GLY A 12 -6.23 -1.79 -10.57
CA GLY A 12 -5.18 -1.83 -9.56
C GLY A 12 -5.33 -0.73 -8.51
N LEU A 13 -4.27 0.07 -8.34
CA LEU A 13 -4.23 1.18 -7.36
C LEU A 13 -5.29 2.27 -7.60
N LEU A 14 -5.94 2.31 -8.77
CA LEU A 14 -7.00 3.27 -9.07
C LEU A 14 -8.33 2.89 -8.42
N ASN A 15 -8.56 1.61 -8.12
CA ASN A 15 -9.82 1.19 -7.52
C ASN A 15 -9.86 1.55 -6.03
N ARG A 16 -10.70 2.53 -5.67
CA ARG A 16 -10.82 3.02 -4.29
C ARG A 16 -11.43 2.02 -3.32
N THR A 17 -12.16 1.03 -3.81
CA THR A 17 -12.89 0.06 -2.98
C THR A 17 -12.12 -1.24 -2.84
N GLU A 18 -11.75 -1.85 -3.97
CA GLU A 18 -11.18 -3.19 -4.01
C GLU A 18 -9.72 -3.20 -3.52
N PHE A 19 -8.89 -2.27 -3.99
CA PHE A 19 -7.46 -2.28 -3.65
C PHE A 19 -7.21 -2.18 -2.13
N PRO A 20 -7.85 -1.25 -1.38
CA PRO A 20 -7.63 -1.20 0.06
C PRO A 20 -8.12 -2.45 0.82
N LEU A 21 -9.15 -3.14 0.32
CA LEU A 21 -9.66 -4.38 0.92
C LEU A 21 -8.71 -5.55 0.66
N GLU A 22 -8.25 -5.71 -0.57
CA GLU A 22 -7.31 -6.77 -0.94
C GLU A 22 -5.95 -6.57 -0.24
N ASN A 23 -5.47 -5.33 -0.15
CA ASN A 23 -4.25 -5.02 0.60
C ASN A 23 -4.39 -5.33 2.10
N GLU A 24 -5.55 -5.03 2.70
CA GLU A 24 -5.84 -5.40 4.09
C GLU A 24 -5.80 -6.93 4.28
N ASN A 25 -6.40 -7.68 3.35
CA ASN A 25 -6.40 -9.14 3.39
C ASN A 25 -5.00 -9.73 3.25
N TYR A 26 -4.20 -9.21 2.30
CA TYR A 26 -2.81 -9.59 2.14
C TYR A 26 -2.01 -9.34 3.43
N ALA A 27 -2.11 -8.14 4.00
CA ALA A 27 -1.42 -7.78 5.24
C ALA A 27 -1.80 -8.71 6.39
N ARG A 28 -3.10 -9.01 6.57
CA ARG A 28 -3.59 -9.96 7.59
C ARG A 28 -3.00 -11.36 7.41
N THR A 29 -2.90 -11.84 6.18
CA THR A 29 -2.27 -13.13 5.87
C THR A 29 -0.81 -13.14 6.29
N MET A 30 -0.06 -12.08 5.97
CA MET A 30 1.35 -11.96 6.35
C MET A 30 1.54 -11.85 7.87
N PHE A 31 0.71 -11.08 8.57
CA PHE A 31 0.78 -10.96 10.04
C PHE A 31 0.54 -12.30 10.74
N LYS A 32 -0.40 -13.11 10.23
CA LYS A 32 -0.66 -14.47 10.72
C LYS A 32 0.49 -15.42 10.42
N ALA A 33 1.05 -15.36 9.22
CA ALA A 33 2.09 -16.28 8.76
C ALA A 33 3.45 -16.02 9.45
N LEU A 34 3.72 -14.77 9.84
CA LEU A 34 5.01 -14.35 10.38
C LEU A 34 4.89 -13.78 11.82
N PRO A 35 4.43 -14.56 12.81
CA PRO A 35 4.15 -14.07 14.17
C PRO A 35 5.40 -13.60 14.93
N LYS A 36 6.60 -13.97 14.47
CA LYS A 36 7.88 -13.55 15.05
C LYS A 36 8.30 -12.14 14.63
N VAL A 37 7.71 -11.58 13.57
CA VAL A 37 8.07 -10.25 13.07
C VAL A 37 7.41 -9.18 13.94
N ARG A 38 8.23 -8.27 14.47
CA ARG A 38 7.80 -7.15 15.32
C ARG A 38 7.80 -5.81 14.59
N ASN A 39 8.49 -5.69 13.46
CA ASN A 39 8.64 -4.42 12.75
C ASN A 39 8.04 -4.55 11.35
N TRP A 40 6.95 -3.82 11.10
CA TRP A 40 6.21 -3.90 9.85
C TRP A 40 6.22 -2.56 9.11
N ILE A 41 6.35 -2.64 7.80
CA ILE A 41 6.19 -1.51 6.87
C ILE A 41 5.02 -1.85 5.95
N THR A 42 4.08 -0.93 5.75
CA THR A 42 2.96 -1.14 4.82
C THR A 42 3.36 -0.86 3.38
N PHE A 43 3.90 0.34 3.13
CA PHE A 43 4.25 0.83 1.81
C PHE A 43 5.59 1.55 1.89
N ASN A 44 6.43 1.30 0.90
CA ASN A 44 7.64 2.05 0.65
C ASN A 44 7.33 3.17 -0.35
N GLU A 45 7.64 4.42 0.02
CA GLU A 45 7.63 5.57 -0.88
C GLU A 45 6.35 5.69 -1.73
N PRO A 46 5.18 5.94 -1.10
CA PRO A 46 3.91 6.01 -1.82
C PRO A 46 3.90 7.07 -2.93
N LEU A 47 4.74 8.10 -2.80
CA LEU A 47 4.95 9.11 -3.84
C LEU A 47 5.48 8.50 -5.14
N CYS A 48 6.39 7.54 -5.06
CA CYS A 48 6.98 6.86 -6.22
C CYS A 48 5.93 6.04 -6.97
N SER A 49 5.04 5.35 -6.26
CA SER A 49 3.93 4.63 -6.87
C SER A 49 2.89 5.56 -7.50
N ALA A 50 2.64 6.72 -6.90
CA ALA A 50 1.64 7.67 -7.41
C ALA A 50 2.14 8.54 -8.58
N ILE A 51 3.32 9.15 -8.45
CA ILE A 51 3.83 10.15 -9.40
C ILE A 51 4.61 9.47 -10.54
N PRO A 52 5.75 8.80 -10.33
CA PRO A 52 6.38 8.00 -11.37
C PRO A 52 5.46 6.97 -12.03
N GLY A 53 4.61 6.28 -11.26
CA GLY A 53 3.74 5.21 -11.78
C GLY A 53 2.54 5.72 -12.58
N TYR A 54 1.81 6.71 -12.06
CA TYR A 54 0.55 7.19 -12.68
C TYR A 54 0.59 8.65 -13.10
N GLY A 55 1.59 9.43 -12.71
CA GLY A 55 1.76 10.83 -13.10
C GLY A 55 2.62 10.99 -14.36
N SER A 56 3.91 10.64 -14.28
CA SER A 56 4.87 10.76 -15.38
C SER A 56 4.99 9.50 -16.24
N GLY A 57 4.53 8.34 -15.75
CA GLY A 57 4.60 7.05 -16.45
C GLY A 57 6.03 6.52 -16.61
N THR A 58 6.96 6.95 -15.75
CA THR A 58 8.36 6.50 -15.76
C THR A 58 8.53 5.18 -15.03
N PHE A 59 7.60 4.81 -14.14
CA PHE A 59 7.50 3.49 -13.49
C PHE A 59 6.24 2.75 -13.96
N ALA A 60 6.17 1.45 -13.67
CA ALA A 60 4.97 0.65 -13.86
C ALA A 60 3.74 1.32 -13.18
N PRO A 61 2.51 1.18 -13.73
CA PRO A 61 2.07 0.20 -14.72
C PRO A 61 2.11 0.63 -16.20
N GLY A 62 2.53 1.85 -16.56
CA GLY A 62 2.58 2.26 -17.97
C GLY A 62 2.34 3.75 -18.19
N PRO A 63 1.67 4.15 -19.30
CA PRO A 63 1.66 5.53 -19.77
C PRO A 63 1.05 6.50 -18.74
N PRO A 64 1.46 7.78 -18.76
CA PRO A 64 1.04 8.77 -17.77
C PRO A 64 -0.48 8.94 -17.72
N LEU A 65 -1.03 8.89 -16.51
CA LEU A 65 -2.44 9.10 -16.17
C LEU A 65 -2.53 10.30 -15.20
N THR A 66 -2.10 11.47 -15.67
CA THR A 66 -1.71 12.63 -14.86
C THR A 66 -2.79 13.12 -13.88
N SER A 67 -4.07 12.94 -14.22
CA SER A 67 -5.24 13.25 -13.37
C SER A 67 -5.42 12.28 -12.19
N GLU A 68 -4.87 11.08 -12.28
CA GLU A 68 -5.18 9.97 -11.38
C GLU A 68 -4.13 9.76 -10.27
N ARG A 69 -2.96 10.38 -10.37
CA ARG A 69 -1.89 10.28 -9.33
C ARG A 69 -2.38 10.60 -7.92
N ARG A 70 -3.29 11.57 -7.76
CA ARG A 70 -3.86 11.95 -6.46
C ARG A 70 -4.79 10.86 -5.92
N LEU A 71 -5.56 10.22 -6.80
CA LEU A 71 -6.44 9.10 -6.44
C LEU A 71 -5.62 7.90 -5.97
N VAL A 72 -4.55 7.57 -6.69
CA VAL A 72 -3.61 6.50 -6.30
C VAL A 72 -3.02 6.78 -4.93
N GLY A 73 -2.49 7.99 -4.69
CA GLY A 73 -1.96 8.38 -3.38
C GLY A 73 -3.01 8.25 -2.27
N HIS A 74 -4.24 8.71 -2.52
CA HIS A 74 -5.35 8.56 -1.57
C HIS A 74 -5.65 7.10 -1.26
N ASN A 75 -5.74 6.25 -2.29
CA ASN A 75 -6.05 4.83 -2.13
C ASN A 75 -4.95 4.09 -1.34
N ILE A 76 -3.68 4.41 -1.58
CA ILE A 76 -2.54 3.88 -0.80
C ILE A 76 -2.66 4.28 0.68
N LEU A 77 -3.03 5.54 0.98
CA LEU A 77 -3.21 5.98 2.37
C LEU A 77 -4.38 5.28 3.07
N VAL A 78 -5.49 5.03 2.35
CA VAL A 78 -6.61 4.25 2.88
C VAL A 78 -6.20 2.80 3.13
N ALA A 79 -5.49 2.16 2.20
CA ALA A 79 -4.97 0.81 2.34
C ALA A 79 -4.01 0.71 3.56
N HIS A 80 -3.12 1.69 3.72
CA HIS A 80 -2.23 1.80 4.88
C HIS A 80 -3.04 1.83 6.19
N GLY A 81 -4.02 2.72 6.29
CA GLY A 81 -4.85 2.86 7.50
C GLY A 81 -5.60 1.58 7.85
N ARG A 82 -6.10 0.86 6.85
CA ARG A 82 -6.76 -0.45 7.04
C ARG A 82 -5.82 -1.51 7.57
N ALA A 83 -4.64 -1.66 6.95
CA ALA A 83 -3.62 -2.62 7.39
C ALA A 83 -3.13 -2.31 8.82
N VAL A 84 -2.90 -1.02 9.14
CA VAL A 84 -2.52 -0.59 10.50
C VAL A 84 -3.61 -0.90 11.52
N LYS A 85 -4.88 -0.62 11.19
CA LYS A 85 -6.02 -0.96 12.07
C LYS A 85 -6.10 -2.46 12.32
N ALA A 86 -5.99 -3.26 11.25
CA ALA A 86 -5.96 -4.72 11.34
C ALA A 86 -4.84 -5.23 12.26
N TYR A 87 -3.61 -4.73 12.07
CA TYR A 87 -2.46 -5.09 12.88
C TYR A 87 -2.65 -4.73 14.36
N ARG A 88 -3.03 -3.48 14.64
CA ARG A 88 -3.18 -2.98 16.01
C ARG A 88 -4.28 -3.67 16.81
N VAL A 89 -5.38 -4.06 16.14
CA VAL A 89 -6.52 -4.69 16.82
C VAL A 89 -6.28 -6.18 17.08
N GLN A 90 -5.53 -6.87 16.22
CA GLN A 90 -5.50 -8.35 16.25
C GLN A 90 -4.11 -8.96 16.49
N PHE A 91 -3.03 -8.22 16.23
CA PHE A 91 -1.68 -8.81 16.15
C PHE A 91 -0.65 -8.09 17.02
N LYS A 92 -0.79 -6.78 17.23
CA LYS A 92 0.19 -5.96 17.97
C LYS A 92 0.52 -6.54 19.35
N ASP A 93 -0.51 -6.88 20.12
CA ASP A 93 -0.35 -7.27 21.52
C ASP A 93 0.23 -8.69 21.69
N LEU A 94 0.38 -9.45 20.59
CA LEU A 94 1.00 -10.78 20.63
C LEU A 94 2.51 -10.73 20.88
N ASN A 95 3.17 -9.66 20.45
CA ASN A 95 4.63 -9.54 20.54
C ASN A 95 5.13 -8.10 20.73
N ASP A 96 4.24 -7.17 21.12
CA ASP A 96 4.52 -5.73 21.27
C ASP A 96 5.29 -5.17 20.06
N GLY A 97 4.74 -5.39 18.87
CA GLY A 97 5.31 -4.93 17.62
C GLY A 97 4.81 -3.54 17.20
N GLN A 98 5.37 -3.04 16.10
CA GLN A 98 5.07 -1.74 15.52
C GLN A 98 4.90 -1.83 14.00
N ILE A 99 4.12 -0.89 13.46
CA ILE A 99 3.80 -0.80 12.04
C ILE A 99 3.75 0.67 11.60
N GLY A 100 4.28 0.96 10.41
CA GLY A 100 4.31 2.30 9.84
C GLY A 100 4.39 2.33 8.32
N ILE A 101 4.46 3.53 7.77
CA ILE A 101 4.68 3.82 6.35
C ILE A 101 6.06 4.47 6.19
N VAL A 102 6.75 4.15 5.09
CA VAL A 102 8.03 4.78 4.76
C VAL A 102 7.78 5.84 3.70
N VAL A 103 8.22 7.07 3.98
CA VAL A 103 8.04 8.23 3.10
C VAL A 103 9.41 8.79 2.77
N ASN A 104 9.70 8.95 1.48
CA ASN A 104 10.88 9.66 1.00
C ASN A 104 10.69 11.18 1.11
N GLY A 105 11.78 11.88 1.36
CA GLY A 105 11.81 13.34 1.43
C GLY A 105 13.23 13.86 1.25
N ASP A 106 13.42 14.67 0.22
CA ASP A 106 14.69 15.36 -0.02
C ASP A 106 14.75 16.60 0.86
N LYS A 107 15.91 16.84 1.48
CA LYS A 107 16.15 18.06 2.25
C LYS A 107 16.43 19.20 1.27
N THR A 108 15.60 20.25 1.32
CA THR A 108 15.86 21.54 0.66
C THR A 108 16.87 22.39 1.41
#